data_AF-A0A0J7XUY6-F1
#
_entry.id   AF-A0A0J7XUY6-F1
#
_cell.length_a   1.000
_cell.length_b   1.000
_cell.length_c   1.000
_cell.angle_alpha   90.00
_cell.angle_beta   90.00
_cell.angle_gamma   90.00
#
_symmetry.space_group_name_H-M   'P 1'
#
loop_
_entity.id
_entity.type
_entity.pdbx_description
1 polymer ?
#
loop_
_entity_poly.entity_id
_entity_poly.type
_entity_poly.pdbx_seq_one_letter_code
_entity_poly.pdbx_strand_id
1 'polypeptide(L)' 'MQKVLKFLIVVVVAATVMFGGRWYMYVAQAESPYDEVGIALNGYAPAPLRAWGCHKMQARFPGQLPPYGCAGADGRSWM' A
#
# COMPACT_ATOMS: atom_id res chain seq x y z
N MET A 1 7.39 -8.17 33.60
CA MET A 1 7.93 -7.80 32.26
C MET A 1 7.45 -8.72 31.13
N GLN A 2 7.50 -10.05 31.28
CA GLN A 2 7.11 -11.00 30.20
C GLN A 2 5.67 -10.83 29.65
N LYS A 3 4.68 -10.52 30.50
CA LYS A 3 3.28 -10.29 30.06
C LYS A 3 3.14 -9.04 29.19
N VAL A 4 3.87 -7.97 29.53
CA VAL A 4 3.87 -6.71 28.78
C VAL A 4 4.53 -6.90 27.41
N LEU A 5 5.67 -7.59 27.37
CA LEU A 5 6.33 -7.91 26.10
C LEU A 5 5.43 -8.75 25.18
N LYS A 6 4.77 -9.79 25.72
CA LYS A 6 3.81 -10.60 24.96
C LYS A 6 2.66 -9.76 24.41
N PHE A 7 2.11 -8.86 25.22
CA PHE A 7 1.06 -7.96 24.79
C PHE A 7 1.52 -7.04 23.65
N LEU A 8 2.69 -6.41 23.77
CA LEU A 8 3.25 -5.56 22.73
C LEU A 8 3.46 -6.32 21.41
N ILE A 9 3.99 -7.54 21.48
CA ILE A 9 4.15 -8.39 20.28
C ILE A 9 2.81 -8.66 19.62
N VAL A 10 1.78 -9.03 20.39
CA VAL A 10 0.43 -9.27 19.85
C VAL A 10 -0.13 -8.01 19.17
N VAL A 11 0.02 -6.84 19.81
CA VAL A 11 -0.42 -5.56 19.23
C VAL A 11 0.30 -5.25 17.93
N VAL A 12 1.63 -5.43 17.88
CA VAL A 12 2.42 -5.19 16.67
C VAL A 12 2.00 -6.15 15.56
N VAL A 13 1.87 -7.45 15.85
CA VAL A 13 1.43 -8.45 14.87
C VAL A 13 0.04 -8.12 14.34
N ALA A 14 -0.91 -7.79 15.22
CA ALA A 14 -2.26 -7.42 14.82
C ALA A 14 -2.26 -6.18 13.91
N ALA A 15 -1.50 -5.14 14.28
CA ALA A 15 -1.35 -3.94 13.46
C ALA A 15 -0.74 -4.26 12.08
N THR A 16 0.34 -5.05 12.03
CA THR A 16 0.97 -5.46 10.77
C THR A 16 0.00 -6.22 9.88
N VAL A 17 -0.79 -7.14 10.43
CA VAL A 17 -1.78 -7.89 9.66
C VAL A 17 -2.89 -6.98 9.14
N MET A 18 -3.42 -6.06 9.97
CA MET A 18 -4.49 -5.17 9.55
C MET A 18 -4.03 -4.18 8.47
N PHE A 19 -2.96 -3.43 8.71
CA PHE A 19 -2.48 -2.41 7.76
C PHE A 19 -1.78 -3.03 6.56
N GLY A 20 -0.90 -4.01 6.79
CA GLY A 20 -0.19 -4.72 5.73
C GLY A 20 -1.14 -5.56 4.88
N GLY A 21 -2.11 -6.24 5.49
CA GLY A 21 -3.16 -6.97 4.78
C GLY A 21 -4.02 -6.05 3.93
N ARG A 22 -4.51 -4.93 4.50
CA ARG A 22 -5.32 -3.96 3.73
C ARG A 22 -4.54 -3.34 2.57
N TRP A 23 -3.26 -2.98 2.80
CA TRP A 23 -2.37 -2.50 1.76
C TRP A 23 -2.15 -3.54 0.67
N TYR A 24 -1.92 -4.81 1.03
CA TYR A 24 -1.75 -5.89 0.07
C TYR A 24 -3.02 -6.14 -0.74
N MET A 25 -4.19 -6.14 -0.10
CA MET A 25 -5.48 -6.26 -0.80
C MET A 25 -5.65 -5.13 -1.81
N TYR A 26 -5.24 -3.90 -1.47
CA TYR A 26 -5.23 -2.80 -2.43
C TYR A 26 -4.31 -3.11 -3.61
N VAL A 27 -3.01 -3.27 -3.37
CA VAL A 27 -1.99 -3.43 -4.42
C VAL A 27 -2.22 -4.66 -5.31
N ALA A 28 -2.53 -5.81 -4.70
CA ALA A 28 -2.57 -7.09 -5.39
C ALA A 28 -3.97 -7.53 -5.82
N GLN A 29 -5.03 -7.00 -5.19
CA GLN A 29 -6.40 -7.51 -5.40
C GLN A 29 -7.47 -6.44 -5.64
N ALA A 30 -7.18 -5.14 -5.55
CA ALA A 30 -8.20 -4.10 -5.80
C ALA A 30 -8.84 -4.23 -7.18
N GLU A 31 -10.12 -3.86 -7.29
CA GLU A 31 -10.85 -3.79 -8.55
C GLU A 31 -10.60 -2.47 -9.31
N SER A 32 -10.08 -1.46 -8.61
CA SER A 32 -9.80 -0.13 -9.13
C SER A 32 -8.49 0.41 -8.52
N PRO A 33 -7.68 1.18 -9.28
CA PRO A 33 -6.51 1.87 -8.72
C PRO A 33 -6.91 3.06 -7.84
N TYR A 34 -8.18 3.47 -7.83
CA TYR A 34 -8.66 4.70 -7.18
C TYR A 34 -9.35 4.45 -5.84
N ASP A 35 -8.81 3.53 -5.02
CA ASP A 35 -9.24 3.29 -3.64
C ASP A 35 -8.50 4.24 -2.70
N GLU A 36 -9.18 5.25 -2.16
CA GLU A 36 -8.56 6.31 -1.34
C GLU A 36 -7.79 5.77 -0.12
N VAL A 37 -8.33 4.74 0.55
CA VAL A 37 -7.69 4.14 1.72
C VAL A 37 -6.43 3.38 1.31
N GLY A 38 -6.51 2.63 0.21
CA GLY A 38 -5.38 1.93 -0.37
C GLY A 38 -4.27 2.87 -0.84
N ILE A 39 -4.65 3.96 -1.49
CA ILE A 39 -3.76 5.05 -1.93
C ILE A 39 -3.01 5.63 -0.73
N ALA A 40 -3.74 6.00 0.33
CA ALA A 40 -3.12 6.54 1.53
C ALA A 40 -2.14 5.53 2.16
N LEU A 41 -2.55 4.26 2.31
CA LEU A 41 -1.70 3.21 2.86
C LEU A 41 -0.43 2.99 2.03
N ASN A 42 -0.53 2.99 0.69
CA ASN A 42 0.65 2.87 -0.17
C ASN A 42 1.54 4.12 -0.10
N GLY A 43 0.94 5.30 0.02
CA GLY A 43 1.65 6.57 0.20
C GLY A 43 2.52 6.62 1.45
N TYR A 44 2.02 6.05 2.56
CA TYR A 44 2.75 5.93 3.84
C TYR A 44 3.71 4.75 3.91
N ALA A 45 3.67 3.82 2.94
CA ALA A 45 4.58 2.68 2.93
C ALA A 45 6.04 3.16 2.71
N PRO A 46 7.03 2.43 3.27
CA PRO A 46 8.44 2.68 2.97
C PRO A 46 8.70 2.70 1.46
N ALA A 47 9.63 3.55 1.02
CA ALA A 47 9.85 3.82 -0.40
C ALA A 47 9.97 2.56 -1.30
N PRO A 48 10.68 1.48 -0.90
CA PRO A 48 10.73 0.26 -1.72
C PRO A 48 9.38 -0.44 -1.86
N LEU A 49 8.58 -0.50 -0.79
CA LEU A 49 7.26 -1.11 -0.81
C LEU A 49 6.28 -0.27 -1.63
N ARG A 50 6.35 1.06 -1.48
CA ARG A 50 5.53 1.98 -2.27
C ARG A 50 5.82 1.85 -3.76
N ALA A 51 7.09 1.82 -4.15
CA ALA A 51 7.51 1.66 -5.54
C ALA A 51 7.03 0.31 -6.12
N TRP A 52 7.22 -0.78 -5.37
CA TRP A 52 6.68 -2.08 -5.76
C TRP A 52 5.16 -2.05 -5.93
N GLY A 53 4.45 -1.40 -5.01
CA GLY A 53 3.01 -1.24 -5.07
C GLY A 53 2.56 -0.50 -6.33
N CYS A 54 3.22 0.60 -6.67
CA CYS A 54 2.91 1.38 -7.87
C CYS A 54 3.17 0.58 -9.16
N HIS A 55 4.30 -0.13 -9.28
CA HIS A 55 4.55 -0.98 -10.45
C HIS A 55 3.55 -2.14 -10.56
N LYS A 56 3.18 -2.75 -9.44
CA LYS A 56 2.18 -3.82 -9.44
C LYS A 56 0.82 -3.30 -9.89
N MET A 57 0.43 -2.11 -9.45
CA MET A 57 -0.81 -1.45 -9.89
C MET A 57 -0.78 -1.09 -11.37
N GLN A 58 0.34 -0.52 -11.86
CA GLN A 58 0.51 -0.20 -13.28
C GLN A 58 0.28 -1.43 -14.17
N ALA A 59 0.84 -2.58 -13.77
CA ALA A 59 0.68 -3.83 -14.50
C ALA A 59 -0.77 -4.34 -14.50
N ARG A 60 -1.55 -4.05 -13.45
CA ARG A 60 -2.95 -4.50 -13.30
C ARG A 60 -3.95 -3.56 -13.98
N PHE A 61 -3.60 -2.28 -14.12
CA PHE A 61 -4.49 -1.25 -14.65
C PHE A 61 -3.86 -0.55 -15.86
N PRO A 62 -3.62 -1.27 -16.96
CA PRO A 62 -3.07 -0.68 -18.17
C PRO A 62 -4.01 0.41 -18.72
N GLY A 63 -3.44 1.55 -19.12
CA GLY A 63 -4.19 2.68 -19.68
C GLY A 63 -4.93 3.55 -18.67
N GLN A 64 -4.88 3.23 -17.37
CA GLN A 64 -5.39 4.10 -16.31
C GLN A 64 -4.33 5.13 -15.88
N LEU A 65 -4.81 6.28 -15.39
CA LEU A 65 -3.95 7.27 -14.78
C LEU A 65 -3.40 6.75 -13.44
N PRO A 66 -2.14 7.07 -13.10
CA PRO A 66 -1.58 6.68 -11.82
C PRO A 66 -2.35 7.34 -10.67
N PRO A 67 -2.65 6.59 -9.59
CA PRO A 67 -3.20 7.20 -8.38
C PRO A 67 -2.16 8.08 -7.68
N TYR A 68 -2.62 8.91 -6.75
CA TYR A 68 -1.75 9.81 -5.98
C TYR A 68 -0.59 9.05 -5.32
N GLY A 69 0.62 9.60 -5.43
CA GLY A 69 1.84 8.97 -4.92
C GLY A 69 2.44 7.86 -5.80
N CYS A 70 1.80 7.52 -6.92
CA CYS A 70 2.35 6.66 -7.97
C CYS A 70 2.59 7.40 -9.31
N ALA A 71 2.25 8.69 -9.37
CA ALA A 71 2.42 9.52 -10.55
C ALA A 71 3.83 10.12 -10.61
N GLY A 72 4.38 10.22 -11.83
CA GLY A 72 5.56 10.99 -12.14
C GLY A 72 5.31 12.50 -12.07
N ALA A 73 6.33 13.30 -12.41
CA ALA A 73 6.29 14.76 -12.29
C ALA A 73 5.22 15.44 -13.17
N ASP A 74 4.78 14.78 -14.24
CA ASP A 74 3.72 15.25 -15.14
C ASP A 74 2.30 14.92 -14.63
N GLY A 75 2.18 14.18 -13.53
CA GLY A 75 0.92 13.72 -12.96
C GLY A 75 0.17 12.69 -13.81
N ARG A 76 0.77 12.19 -14.90
CA ARG A 76 0.12 11.33 -15.90
C ARG A 76 0.91 10.07 -16.18
N SER A 77 2.23 10.14 -16.16
CA SER A 77 3.10 8.98 -16.26
C SER A 77 3.14 8.23 -14.94
N TRP A 78 3.21 6.91 -14.99
CA TRP A 78 3.54 6.11 -13.81
C TRP A 78 5.01 6.30 -13.45
N MET A 79 5.32 6.32 -12.16
CA MET A 79 6.70 6.38 -11.65
C MET A 79 7.34 4.99 -11.54
#